data_AF-A0A8G0PI36-F1
#
_entry.id   AF-A0A8G0PI36-F1
#
_cell.length_a   1.000
_cell.length_b   1.000
_cell.length_c   1.000
_cell.angle_alpha   90.00
_cell.angle_beta   90.00
_cell.angle_gamma   90.00
#
_symmetry.space_group_name_H-M   'P 1'
#
loop_
_entity.id
_entity.type
_entity.pdbx_description
1 polymer ?
#
loop_
_entity_poly.entity_id
_entity_poly.type
_entity_poly.pdbx_seq_one_letter_code
_entity_poly.pdbx_strand_id
1 'polypeptide(L)'
;MPAWEYYPIIPLLHDPIFGAYTELFAGLSPDVKPEHSGRFVIPWGRFGSTRPDIDSQLSSKQGGEPTKATKFFEYCDSQTSAYA
;
A
#
# COMPACT_ATOMS: atom_id res chain seq x y z
N MET A 1 -2.54 -17.03 14.98
CA MET A 1 -1.40 -17.12 15.91
C MET A 1 -1.93 -17.39 17.30
N PRO A 2 -1.42 -18.40 18.01
CA PRO A 2 -1.73 -18.58 19.43
C PRO A 2 -1.20 -17.39 20.26
N ALA A 3 -1.88 -17.05 21.35
CA ALA A 3 -1.72 -15.76 22.02
C ALA A 3 -0.31 -15.49 22.57
N TRP A 4 0.44 -16.54 22.92
CA TRP A 4 1.81 -16.45 23.41
C TRP A 4 2.84 -16.00 22.36
N GLU A 5 2.52 -16.11 21.06
CA GLU A 5 3.30 -15.50 19.98
C GLU A 5 2.95 -14.02 19.82
N TYR A 6 1.73 -13.62 20.17
CA TYR A 6 1.20 -12.26 19.98
C TYR A 6 1.52 -11.32 21.14
N TYR A 7 1.46 -11.77 22.40
CA TYR A 7 1.72 -10.91 23.55
C TYR A 7 3.12 -10.27 23.60
N PRO A 8 4.22 -10.92 23.16
CA PRO A 8 5.55 -10.32 23.20
C PRO A 8 5.75 -9.12 22.27
N ILE A 9 4.96 -8.99 21.19
CA ILE A 9 5.10 -7.90 20.22
C ILE A 9 4.30 -6.65 20.62
N ILE A 10 3.29 -6.76 21.48
CA ILE A 10 2.42 -5.64 21.89
C ILE A 10 3.22 -4.41 22.37
N PRO A 11 4.26 -4.53 23.22
CA PRO A 11 5.01 -3.36 23.70
C PRO A 11 5.81 -2.63 22.61
N LEU A 12 6.04 -3.27 21.46
CA LEU A 12 6.75 -2.70 20.32
C LEU A 12 5.81 -2.01 19.31
N LEU A 13 4.49 -2.20 19.46
CA LEU A 13 3.49 -1.64 18.57
C LEU A 13 2.95 -0.32 19.10
N HIS A 14 2.52 0.55 18.19
CA HIS A 14 1.81 1.77 18.53
C HIS A 14 0.29 1.54 18.56
N ASP A 15 -0.43 2.40 19.28
CA ASP A 15 -1.89 2.33 19.32
C ASP A 15 -2.51 2.44 17.92
N PRO A 16 -3.57 1.67 17.60
CA PRO A 16 -4.20 1.66 16.28
C PRO A 16 -4.67 3.02 15.78
N ILE A 17 -4.96 3.95 16.70
CA ILE A 17 -5.37 5.32 16.37
C ILE A 17 -4.32 6.07 15.53
N PHE A 18 -3.03 5.78 15.72
CA PHE A 18 -1.97 6.37 14.90
C PHE A 18 -1.96 5.84 13.46
N GLY A 19 -2.42 4.60 13.26
CA GLY A 19 -2.70 4.05 11.93
C GLY A 19 -3.84 4.80 11.25
N ALA A 20 -4.96 5.00 11.96
CA ALA A 20 -6.10 5.76 11.45
C ALA A 20 -5.71 7.19 11.03
N TYR A 21 -4.88 7.89 11.82
CA TYR A 21 -4.36 9.21 11.45
C TYR A 21 -3.47 9.18 10.20
N THR A 22 -2.73 8.10 9.97
CA THR A 22 -1.92 7.94 8.75
C THR A 22 -2.80 7.80 7.51
N GLU A 23 -3.89 7.02 7.59
CA GLU A 23 -4.86 6.87 6.50
C GLU A 23 -5.62 8.17 6.21
N LEU A 24 -6.05 8.88 7.27
CA LEU A 24 -6.71 10.19 7.13
C LEU A 24 -5.76 11.23 6.52
N PHE A 25 -4.48 11.21 6.89
CA PHE A 25 -3.47 12.03 6.23
C PHE A 25 -3.38 11.68 4.74
N ALA A 26 -3.25 10.41 4.39
CA ALA A 26 -3.09 9.95 3.01
C ALA A 26 -4.30 10.31 2.11
N GLY A 27 -5.52 10.23 2.65
CA GLY A 27 -6.74 10.47 1.89
C GLY A 27 -7.25 11.91 1.89
N LEU A 28 -7.01 12.69 2.96
CA LEU A 28 -7.68 13.97 3.18
C LEU A 28 -6.75 15.16 3.43
N SER A 29 -5.44 14.94 3.64
CA SER A 29 -4.54 16.05 3.95
C SER A 29 -4.33 16.96 2.74
N PRO A 30 -4.39 18.29 2.91
CA PRO A 30 -4.02 19.23 1.84
C PRO A 30 -2.53 19.17 1.46
N ASP A 31 -1.70 18.53 2.28
CA ASP A 31 -0.29 18.29 1.98
C ASP A 31 -0.10 17.15 0.96
N VAL A 32 -1.12 16.31 0.77
CA VAL A 32 -1.13 15.25 -0.25
C VAL A 32 -1.67 15.83 -1.57
N LYS A 33 -0.73 16.20 -2.45
CA LYS A 33 -1.00 16.86 -3.73
C LYS A 33 -0.99 15.87 -4.90
N PRO A 34 -1.54 16.25 -6.08
CA PRO A 34 -1.51 15.40 -7.27
C PRO A 34 -0.11 14.92 -7.68
N GLU A 35 0.93 15.74 -7.44
CA GLU A 35 2.34 15.37 -7.70
C GLU A 35 2.83 14.19 -6.83
N HIS A 36 2.12 13.87 -5.76
CA HIS A 36 2.40 12.73 -4.89
C HIS A 36 1.66 11.45 -5.30
N SER A 37 0.93 11.46 -6.43
CA SER A 37 0.23 10.28 -6.94
C SER A 37 1.17 9.10 -7.14
N GLY A 38 0.75 7.91 -6.70
CA GLY A 38 1.53 6.68 -6.75
C GLY A 38 2.61 6.55 -5.66
N ARG A 39 2.79 7.54 -4.77
CA ARG A 39 3.72 7.42 -3.64
C ARG A 39 3.15 6.59 -2.50
N PHE A 40 4.04 5.99 -1.71
CA PHE A 40 3.69 5.21 -0.53
C PHE A 40 3.75 6.04 0.74
N VAL A 41 2.63 6.11 1.47
CA VAL A 41 2.57 6.76 2.78
C VAL A 41 2.87 5.73 3.88
N ILE A 42 3.82 6.06 4.75
CA ILE A 42 4.24 5.25 5.89
C ILE A 42 3.74 5.87 7.21
N PRO A 43 3.79 5.13 8.32
CA PRO A 43 3.31 5.61 9.61
C PRO A 43 3.77 7.02 9.98
N TRP A 44 2.77 7.72 10.53
CA TRP A 44 2.71 9.12 10.94
C TRP A 44 2.63 10.11 9.78
N GLY A 45 2.01 9.72 8.67
CA GLY A 45 1.70 10.62 7.55
C GLY A 45 2.93 11.09 6.80
N ARG A 46 3.87 10.19 6.51
CA ARG A 46 5.12 10.53 5.81
C ARG A 46 5.20 9.83 4.47
N PHE A 47 5.82 10.45 3.48
CA PHE A 47 6.13 9.78 2.22
C PHE A 47 7.37 8.90 2.39
N GLY A 48 7.18 7.59 2.26
CA GLY A 48 8.25 6.61 2.29
C GLY A 48 8.73 6.20 0.91
N SER A 49 9.68 5.27 0.90
CA SER A 49 10.10 4.53 -0.30
C SER A 49 9.51 3.12 -0.24
N THR A 50 9.00 2.66 -1.37
CA THR A 50 8.67 1.27 -1.62
C THR A 50 9.95 0.46 -1.88
N ARG A 51 9.84 -0.87 -1.84
CA ARG A 51 10.98 -1.72 -2.20
C ARG A 51 11.25 -1.57 -3.71
N PRO A 52 12.53 -1.57 -4.15
CA PRO A 52 12.87 -1.38 -5.57
C PRO A 52 12.22 -2.40 -6.51
N ASP A 53 12.03 -3.64 -6.05
CA ASP A 53 11.36 -4.67 -6.83
C ASP A 53 9.88 -4.37 -7.06
N ILE A 54 9.20 -3.71 -6.10
CA ILE A 54 7.82 -3.25 -6.26
C ILE A 54 7.77 -2.10 -7.27
N ASP A 55 8.65 -1.11 -7.10
CA ASP A 55 8.71 0.07 -7.99
C ASP A 55 8.95 -0.33 -9.45
N SER A 56 9.80 -1.33 -9.67
CA SER A 56 10.07 -1.88 -11.01
C SER A 56 8.82 -2.45 -11.70
N GLN A 57 7.83 -2.92 -10.93
CA GLN A 57 6.62 -3.54 -11.46
C GLN A 57 5.46 -2.55 -11.65
N LEU A 58 5.52 -1.36 -11.06
CA LEU A 58 4.47 -0.33 -11.20
C LEU A 58 4.48 0.33 -12.59
N SER A 59 5.59 0.25 -13.32
CA SER A 59 5.67 0.75 -14.69
C SER A 59 4.98 -0.21 -15.65
N SER A 60 3.90 0.23 -16.32
CA SER A 60 3.02 -0.63 -17.12
C SER A 60 3.67 -1.35 -18.32
N LYS A 61 4.92 -1.04 -18.70
CA LYS A 61 5.62 -1.65 -19.83
C LYS A 61 7.13 -1.72 -19.58
N GLN A 62 7.64 -2.89 -19.23
CA GLN A 62 9.08 -3.18 -19.29
C GLN A 62 9.31 -4.19 -20.43
N GLY A 63 9.72 -3.71 -21.61
CA GLY A 63 10.18 -4.59 -22.69
C GLY A 63 9.12 -5.44 -23.41
N GLY A 64 7.83 -5.12 -23.30
CA GLY A 64 6.75 -5.74 -24.09
C GLY A 64 5.87 -6.73 -23.33
N GLU A 65 6.37 -7.31 -22.23
CA GLU A 65 5.60 -8.22 -21.37
C GLU A 65 4.86 -7.44 -20.25
N PRO A 66 3.61 -7.83 -19.91
CA PRO A 66 2.88 -7.20 -18.81
C PRO A 66 3.56 -7.49 -17.46
N THR A 67 3.68 -6.46 -16.61
CA THR A 67 4.30 -6.60 -15.29
C THR A 67 3.46 -7.45 -14.36
N LYS A 68 4.04 -7.88 -13.24
CA LYS A 68 3.28 -8.60 -12.20
C LYS A 68 2.11 -7.77 -11.67
N ALA A 69 2.26 -6.45 -11.57
CA ALA A 69 1.18 -5.56 -11.13
C ALA A 69 0.03 -5.55 -12.15
N THR A 70 0.32 -5.43 -13.45
CA THR A 70 -0.69 -5.50 -14.51
C THR A 70 -1.42 -6.84 -14.50
N LYS A 71 -0.67 -7.96 -14.48
CA LYS A 71 -1.26 -9.32 -14.45
C LYS A 71 -2.15 -9.52 -13.23
N PHE A 72 -1.75 -9.00 -12.07
CA PHE A 72 -2.53 -9.10 -10.84
C PHE A 72 -3.81 -8.26 -10.91
N PHE A 73 -3.73 -7.04 -11.42
CA PHE A 73 -4.91 -6.18 -11.62
C PHE A 73 -5.92 -6.82 -12.57
N GLU A 74 -5.47 -7.32 -13.74
CA GLU A 74 -6.31 -8.02 -14.71
C GLU A 74 -6.97 -9.28 -14.12
N TYR A 75 -6.24 -10.03 -13.28
CA TYR A 75 -6.81 -11.16 -12.57
C TYR A 75 -7.93 -10.72 -11.63
N CYS A 76 -7.69 -9.71 -10.78
CA CYS A 76 -8.70 -9.17 -9.88
C CYS A 76 -9.95 -8.72 -10.64
N ASP A 77 -9.77 -7.95 -11.71
CA ASP A 77 -10.86 -7.49 -12.57
C ASP A 77 -11.68 -8.67 -13.12
N SER A 78 -11.03 -9.72 -13.61
CA SER A 78 -11.73 -10.93 -14.08
C SER A 78 -12.57 -11.59 -12.98
N GLN A 79 -12.05 -11.67 -11.75
CA GLN A 79 -12.74 -12.31 -10.63
C GLN A 79 -13.92 -11.47 -10.13
N THR A 80 -13.81 -10.14 -10.22
CA THR A 80 -14.85 -9.21 -9.74
C THR A 80 -15.83 -8.78 -10.82
N SER A 81 -15.55 -9.02 -12.09
CA SER A 81 -16.37 -8.59 -13.23
C SER A 81 -17.84 -9.01 -13.17
N ALA A 82 -18.14 -10.14 -12.52
CA ALA A 82 -19.52 -10.62 -12.33
C ALA A 82 -20.32 -9.85 -11.26
N TYR A 83 -19.66 -9.00 -10.47
CA TYR A 83 -20.24 -8.28 -9.33
C TYR A 83 -20.17 -6.75 -9.46
N ALA A 84 -19.61 -6.25 -10.56
CA ALA A 84 -19.42 -4.83 -10.83
C ALA A 84 -20.60 -4.19 -11.56
#